data_AF-A0A8D5ZN18-F1
#
_entry.id   AF-A0A8D5ZN18-F1
#
_cell.length_a   1.000
_cell.length_b   1.000
_cell.length_c   1.000
_cell.angle_alpha   90.00
_cell.angle_beta   90.00
_cell.angle_gamma   90.00
#
_symmetry.space_group_name_H-M   'P 1'
#
loop_
_entity.id
_entity.type
_entity.pdbx_description
1 polymer ?
#
loop_
_entity_poly.entity_id
_entity_poly.type
_entity_poly.pdbx_seq_one_letter_code
_entity_poly.pdbx_strand_id
1 'polypeptide(L)' 'MTTATTLEREDTCLYCGGDGYYQLLLGGSETCESCGGTGKKTQED' A
#
# COMPACT_ATOMS: atom_id res chain seq x y z
N MET A 1 2.42 -31.92 1.76
CA MET A 1 1.73 -31.07 0.78
C MET A 1 1.65 -29.67 1.36
N THR A 2 2.49 -28.74 0.89
CA THR A 2 2.21 -27.29 0.86
C THR A 2 3.35 -26.63 0.07
N THR A 3 3.20 -26.64 -1.25
CA THR A 3 3.97 -25.82 -2.18
C THR A 3 3.04 -24.69 -2.64
N ALA A 4 3.16 -23.54 -2.00
CA ALA A 4 2.51 -22.26 -2.35
C ALA A 4 3.22 -21.20 -1.50
N THR A 5 3.70 -20.06 -2.00
CA THR A 5 3.32 -19.33 -3.20
C THR A 5 4.52 -18.48 -3.61
N THR A 6 4.71 -18.32 -4.91
CA THR A 6 5.54 -17.27 -5.51
C THR A 6 5.40 -15.98 -4.72
N LEU A 7 6.53 -15.34 -4.41
CA LEU A 7 6.59 -13.94 -3.98
C LEU A 7 5.98 -13.08 -5.08
N GLU A 8 4.66 -13.02 -5.16
CA GLU A 8 3.98 -11.82 -5.59
C GLU A 8 4.51 -10.78 -4.60
N ARG A 9 5.48 -9.97 -5.02
CA ARG A 9 5.73 -8.71 -4.31
C ARG A 9 4.47 -7.91 -4.59
N GLU A 10 3.41 -8.19 -3.83
CA GLU A 10 2.10 -7.60 -3.96
C GLU A 10 2.32 -6.11 -4.23
N ASP A 11 1.70 -5.61 -5.30
CA ASP A 11 1.59 -4.22 -5.75
C ASP A 11 1.13 -3.31 -4.60
N THR A 12 1.88 -3.25 -3.51
CA THR A 12 1.60 -2.52 -2.29
C THR A 12 2.45 -1.27 -2.29
N CYS A 13 1.81 -0.17 -1.92
CA CYS A 13 2.50 1.10 -1.82
C CYS A 13 3.56 1.01 -0.72
N LEU A 14 4.82 1.24 -1.07
CA LEU A 14 5.93 1.18 -0.12
C LEU A 14 5.86 2.26 0.96
N TYR A 15 5.08 3.32 0.73
CA TYR A 15 4.98 4.45 1.64
C TYR A 15 3.92 4.23 2.72
N CYS A 16 2.71 3.83 2.33
CA CYS A 16 1.63 3.54 3.28
C CYS A 16 1.48 2.04 3.61
N GLY A 17 2.39 1.19 3.13
CA GLY A 17 2.39 -0.25 3.44
C GLY A 17 1.21 -1.04 2.87
N GLY A 18 0.37 -0.44 2.03
CA GLY A 18 -0.86 -1.07 1.51
C GLY A 18 -2.16 -0.41 1.97
N ASP A 19 -2.11 0.47 2.98
CA ASP A 19 -3.34 1.01 3.59
C ASP A 19 -4.02 2.10 2.74
N GLY A 20 -3.26 2.81 1.91
CA GLY A 20 -3.76 3.92 1.11
C GLY A 20 -3.86 5.26 1.86
N TYR A 21 -3.55 5.29 3.15
CA TYR A 21 -3.56 6.50 3.96
C TYR A 21 -2.53 6.42 5.09
N TYR A 22 -2.24 7.55 5.72
CA TYR A 22 -1.45 7.59 6.95
C TYR A 22 -2.35 7.96 8.12
N GLN A 23 -2.23 7.23 9.23
CA GLN A 23 -2.90 7.59 10.47
C GLN A 23 -2.16 8.75 11.14
N LEU A 24 -2.86 9.85 11.43
CA LEU A 24 -2.27 11.00 12.10
C LEU A 24 -2.22 10.78 13.62
N LEU A 25 -1.15 11.27 14.26
CA LEU A 25 -0.93 11.11 15.71
C LEU A 25 -2.05 11.73 16.55
N LEU A 26 -2.65 12.83 16.08
CA LEU A 26 -3.75 13.52 16.76
C LEU A 26 -5.13 12.95 16.41
N GLY A 27 -5.16 11.83 15.68
CA GLY A 27 -6.38 11.22 15.15
C GLY A 27 -6.71 11.69 13.73
N GLY A 28 -7.47 10.85 13.02
CA GLY A 28 -7.78 11.03 11.60
C GLY A 28 -6.75 10.37 10.70
N SER A 29 -7.00 10.48 9.40
CA SER A 29 -6.12 9.97 8.35
C SER A 29 -5.93 11.00 7.25
N GLU A 30 -4.77 10.95 6.61
CA GLU A 30 -4.52 11.66 5.36
C GLU A 30 -4.32 10.66 4.24
N THR A 31 -4.86 10.95 3.06
CA THR A 31 -4.71 10.07 1.89
C THR A 31 -3.24 9.99 1.48
N CYS A 32 -2.74 8.79 1.21
CA CYS A 32 -1.37 8.59 0.74
C CYS A 32 -1.24 9.13 -0.69
N GLU A 33 -0.52 10.25 -0.83
CA GLU A 33 -0.34 10.92 -2.12
C GLU A 33 0.44 10.07 -3.13
N SER A 34 1.39 9.24 -2.67
CA SER A 34 2.18 8.37 -3.56
C SER A 34 1.33 7.35 -4.32
N CYS A 35 0.22 6.90 -3.75
CA CYS A 35 -0.68 5.94 -4.40
C CYS A 35 -2.08 6.51 -4.68
N GLY A 36 -2.29 7.81 -4.43
CA GLY A 36 -3.59 8.46 -4.54
C GLY A 36 -4.70 7.79 -3.74
N GLY A 37 -4.38 7.15 -2.61
CA GLY A 37 -5.38 6.45 -1.80
C GLY A 37 -5.62 4.98 -2.13
N THR A 38 -4.99 4.45 -3.16
CA THR A 38 -5.28 3.07 -3.62
C THR A 38 -4.63 1.97 -2.77
N GLY A 39 -3.63 2.34 -1.96
CA GLY A 39 -2.78 1.36 -1.25
C GLY A 39 -1.86 0.57 -2.17
N LYS A 40 -1.91 0.83 -3.47
CA LYS A 40 -1.19 0.06 -4.47
C LYS A 40 0.06 0.76 -4.97
N LYS A 41 1.00 -0.02 -5.50
CA LYS A 41 2.10 0.53 -6.26
C LYS A 41 1.53 1.16 -7.53
N THR A 42 1.69 2.47 -7.67
CA THR A 42 1.32 3.15 -8.91
C THR A 42 2.30 2.66 -9.97
N GLN A 43 1.86 1.75 -10.83
CA GLN A 43 2.56 1.46 -12.07
C GLN A 43 2.37 2.72 -12.93
N GLU A 44 3.32 3.63 -12.85
CA GLU A 44 3.44 4.76 -13.77
C GLU A 44 3.84 4.14 -15.12
N ASP A 45 2.88 4.01 -16.04
CA ASP A 45 3.05 3.58 -17.43
C ASP A 45 3.50 4.75 -18.31
#